data_AF-A0A433R0T3-F1
#
_entry.id   AF-A0A433R0T3-F1
#
_cell.length_a   1.000
_cell.length_b   1.000
_cell.length_c   1.000
_cell.angle_alpha   90.00
_cell.angle_beta   90.00
_cell.angle_gamma   90.00
#
_symmetry.space_group_name_H-M   'P 1'
#
loop_
_entity.id
_entity.type
_entity.pdbx_description
1 polymer ?
#
loop_
_entity_poly.entity_id
_entity_poly.type
_entity_poly.pdbx_seq_one_letter_code
_entity_poly.pdbx_strand_id
1 'polypeptide(L)'
;MDPQTSANPSSEEAFRIILADAPRLIRKAIELEWTVVRFFVLGTIVATALTAAYLMFVLRNSKAPLKVWESLGGPAIKLFRPWLFAVLLTNANPFSGSIHVRITTLTKGSCSGFLKDQRKIRNPFSSIHAGALVTFAETIGGLAAISTLNIKDRAILISLKIDVCLHTL
;
A
#
# COMPACT_ATOMS: atom_id res chain seq x y z
N MET A 1 65.91 -16.42 -53.22
CA MET A 1 65.65 -15.15 -52.49
C MET A 1 64.35 -14.67 -53.09
N ASP A 2 63.26 -15.24 -52.58
CA ASP A 2 61.96 -15.24 -53.25
C ASP A 2 60.95 -14.43 -52.43
N PRO A 3 60.06 -13.68 -53.08
CA PRO A 3 59.33 -12.60 -52.44
C PRO A 3 58.12 -13.14 -51.68
N GLN A 4 57.96 -12.64 -50.45
CA GLN A 4 56.81 -12.83 -49.58
C GLN A 4 55.52 -12.45 -50.30
N THR A 5 54.74 -13.46 -50.72
CA THR A 5 53.37 -13.29 -51.18
C THR A 5 52.49 -13.12 -49.96
N SER A 6 52.08 -11.88 -49.68
CA SER A 6 51.07 -11.56 -48.67
C SER A 6 49.72 -12.15 -49.09
N ALA A 7 49.43 -13.36 -48.63
CA ALA A 7 48.12 -13.99 -48.74
C ALA A 7 47.11 -13.17 -47.94
N ASN A 8 46.38 -12.30 -48.63
CA ASN A 8 45.21 -11.62 -48.09
C ASN A 8 44.15 -12.70 -47.83
N PRO A 9 43.62 -12.84 -46.59
CA PRO A 9 42.62 -13.87 -46.32
C PRO A 9 41.44 -13.68 -47.27
N SER A 10 40.96 -14.78 -47.85
CA SER A 10 39.84 -14.73 -48.77
C SER A 10 38.65 -14.08 -48.06
N SER A 11 37.96 -13.15 -48.73
CA SER A 11 36.84 -12.41 -48.15
C SER A 11 35.76 -13.34 -47.58
N GLU A 12 35.66 -14.57 -48.09
CA GLU A 12 34.77 -15.61 -47.58
C GLU A 12 35.20 -16.20 -46.24
N GLU A 13 36.50 -16.41 -45.99
CA GLU A 13 37.00 -16.88 -44.68
C GLU A 13 36.81 -15.81 -43.60
N ALA A 14 37.10 -14.55 -43.95
CA ALA A 14 36.85 -13.41 -43.06
C ALA A 14 35.35 -13.30 -42.72
N PHE A 15 34.46 -13.51 -43.71
CA PHE A 15 33.02 -13.48 -43.50
C PHE A 15 32.52 -14.65 -42.64
N ARG A 16 33.05 -15.86 -42.84
CA ARG A 16 32.68 -17.04 -42.04
C ARG A 16 33.06 -16.91 -40.56
N ILE A 17 34.20 -16.30 -40.27
CA ILE A 17 34.62 -16.02 -38.88
C ILE A 17 33.66 -15.03 -38.22
N ILE A 18 33.28 -13.96 -38.91
CA ILE A 18 32.31 -12.98 -38.40
C ILE A 18 30.94 -13.61 -38.18
N LEU A 19 30.48 -14.48 -39.09
CA LEU A 19 29.21 -15.19 -38.96
C LEU A 19 29.19 -16.17 -37.78
N ALA A 20 30.33 -16.82 -37.50
CA ALA A 20 30.47 -17.74 -36.38
C ALA A 20 30.40 -17.01 -35.01
N ASP A 21 30.83 -15.75 -34.95
CA ASP A 21 30.80 -14.91 -33.74
C ASP A 21 29.48 -14.14 -33.54
N ALA A 22 28.66 -13.99 -34.58
CA ALA A 22 27.35 -13.36 -34.53
C ALA A 22 26.42 -13.84 -33.38
N PRO A 23 26.25 -15.16 -33.11
CA PRO A 23 25.36 -15.61 -32.03
C PRO A 23 25.84 -15.19 -30.62
N ARG A 24 27.16 -15.04 -30.42
CA ARG A 24 27.72 -14.56 -29.16
C ARG A 24 27.41 -13.09 -28.92
N LEU A 25 27.46 -12.28 -29.98
CA LEU A 25 27.12 -10.86 -29.94
C LEU A 25 25.62 -10.65 -29.71
N ILE A 26 24.77 -11.43 -30.39
CA ILE A 26 23.30 -11.37 -30.23
C ILE A 26 22.89 -11.73 -28.80
N ARG A 27 23.46 -12.79 -28.21
CA ARG A 27 23.19 -13.14 -26.81
C ARG A 27 23.56 -12.01 -25.85
N LYS A 28 24.74 -11.39 -26.03
CA LYS A 28 25.16 -10.26 -25.19
C LYS A 28 24.27 -9.03 -25.37
N ALA A 29 23.80 -8.75 -26.59
CA ALA A 29 22.87 -7.66 -26.85
C ALA A 29 21.52 -7.87 -26.14
N ILE A 30 20.96 -9.08 -26.21
CA ILE A 30 19.71 -9.45 -25.53
C ILE A 30 19.84 -9.38 -24.00
N GLU A 31 20.95 -9.88 -23.44
CA GLU A 31 21.19 -9.80 -21.98
C GLU A 31 21.32 -8.35 -21.49
N LEU A 32 21.93 -7.48 -22.31
CA LEU A 32 22.05 -6.06 -22.03
C LEU A 32 20.67 -5.37 -22.03
N GLU A 33 19.83 -5.65 -23.03
CA GLU A 33 18.45 -5.13 -23.10
C GLU A 33 17.61 -5.56 -21.90
N TRP A 34 17.69 -6.84 -21.51
CA TRP A 34 16.98 -7.34 -20.33
C TRP A 34 17.43 -6.67 -19.02
N THR A 35 18.71 -6.32 -18.92
CA THR A 35 19.26 -5.63 -17.75
C THR A 35 18.72 -4.19 -17.67
N VAL A 36 18.66 -3.49 -18.80
CA VAL A 36 18.10 -2.13 -18.88
C VAL A 36 16.61 -2.13 -18.56
N VAL A 37 15.84 -3.07 -19.13
CA VAL A 37 14.40 -3.20 -18.85
C VAL A 37 14.15 -3.52 -17.38
N ARG A 38 14.95 -4.40 -16.77
CA ARG A 38 14.82 -4.74 -15.34
C ARG A 38 15.03 -3.53 -14.43
N PHE A 39 16.04 -2.69 -14.69
CA PHE A 39 16.26 -1.47 -13.91
C PHE A 39 15.15 -0.44 -14.10
N PHE A 40 14.61 -0.32 -15.31
CA PHE A 40 13.47 0.56 -15.58
C PHE A 40 12.20 0.10 -14.83
N VAL A 41 11.89 -1.20 -14.88
CA VAL A 41 10.76 -1.78 -14.12
C VAL A 41 10.98 -1.64 -12.62
N LEU A 42 12.18 -1.91 -12.12
CA LEU A 42 12.49 -1.75 -10.70
C LEU A 42 12.39 -0.27 -10.28
N GLY A 43 12.89 0.65 -11.10
CA GLY A 43 12.82 2.09 -10.86
C GLY A 43 11.38 2.61 -10.82
N THR A 44 10.52 2.15 -11.72
CA THR A 44 9.08 2.50 -11.70
C THR A 44 8.36 1.93 -10.48
N ILE A 45 8.66 0.70 -10.08
CA ILE A 45 8.14 0.10 -8.84
C ILE A 45 8.60 0.89 -7.61
N VAL A 46 9.87 1.28 -7.53
CA VAL A 46 10.41 2.06 -6.42
C VAL A 46 9.82 3.47 -6.40
N ALA A 47 9.72 4.14 -7.54
CA ALA A 47 9.12 5.47 -7.65
C ALA A 47 7.65 5.48 -7.26
N THR A 48 6.88 4.47 -7.68
CA THR A 48 5.48 4.31 -7.28
C THR A 48 5.35 4.00 -5.79
N ALA A 49 6.20 3.13 -5.24
CA ALA A 49 6.24 2.84 -3.81
C ALA A 49 6.61 4.07 -2.97
N LEU A 50 7.61 4.86 -3.39
CA LEU A 50 8.01 6.10 -2.74
C LEU A 50 6.91 7.15 -2.80
N THR A 51 6.23 7.29 -3.95
CA THR A 51 5.10 8.20 -4.11
C THR A 51 3.95 7.78 -3.20
N ALA A 52 3.63 6.48 -3.14
CA ALA A 52 2.62 5.95 -2.23
C ALA A 52 3.00 6.16 -0.75
N ALA A 53 4.27 5.97 -0.38
CA ALA A 53 4.77 6.20 0.97
C ALA A 53 4.75 7.69 1.35
N TYR A 54 5.16 8.58 0.44
CA TYR A 54 5.09 10.02 0.62
C TYR A 54 3.64 10.49 0.77
N LEU A 55 2.74 10.01 -0.09
CA LEU A 55 1.32 10.28 0.01
C LEU A 55 0.77 9.77 1.36
N MET A 56 1.12 8.55 1.77
CA MET A 56 0.72 8.00 3.07
C MET A 56 1.23 8.85 4.24
N PHE A 57 2.48 9.33 4.18
CA PHE A 57 3.08 10.19 5.20
C PHE A 57 2.41 11.57 5.28
N VAL A 58 2.16 12.20 4.13
CA VAL A 58 1.46 13.49 4.04
C VAL A 58 0.01 13.36 4.52
N LEU A 59 -0.69 12.29 4.16
CA LEU A 59 -2.03 12.01 4.64
C LEU A 59 -2.05 11.75 6.16
N ARG A 60 -1.03 11.07 6.70
CA ARG A 60 -0.87 10.86 8.15
C ARG A 60 -0.66 12.17 8.92
N ASN A 61 0.08 13.12 8.36
CA ASN A 61 0.34 14.40 9.00
C ASN A 61 -0.79 15.42 8.79
N SER A 62 -1.68 15.18 7.81
CA SER A 62 -2.83 16.02 7.55
C SER A 62 -3.91 15.78 8.60
N LYS A 63 -4.07 16.73 9.53
CA LYS A 63 -5.08 16.74 10.62
C LYS A 63 -6.54 16.80 10.13
N ALA A 64 -6.81 16.44 8.89
CA ALA A 64 -8.10 16.57 8.20
C ALA A 64 -8.53 15.22 7.58
N PRO A 65 -9.03 14.25 8.39
CA PRO A 65 -9.35 12.91 7.91
C PRO A 65 -10.45 12.88 6.83
N LEU A 66 -11.35 13.86 6.80
CA LEU A 66 -12.36 14.03 5.76
C LEU A 66 -11.78 14.36 4.40
N LYS A 67 -10.83 15.30 4.34
CA LYS A 67 -10.21 15.73 3.09
C LYS A 67 -9.36 14.61 2.49
N VAL A 68 -8.75 13.80 3.35
CA VAL A 68 -8.08 12.53 2.99
C VAL A 68 -9.08 11.54 2.39
N TRP A 69 -10.23 11.34 3.03
CA TRP A 69 -11.26 10.39 2.60
C TRP A 69 -11.94 10.78 1.28
N GLU A 70 -12.18 12.07 1.05
CA GLU A 70 -12.71 12.62 -0.21
C GLU A 70 -11.66 12.55 -1.33
N SER A 71 -10.40 12.87 -1.04
CA SER A 71 -9.29 12.76 -2.00
C SER A 71 -9.02 11.30 -2.43
N LEU A 72 -9.23 10.33 -1.53
CA LEU A 72 -9.23 8.89 -1.83
C LEU A 72 -10.49 8.39 -2.58
N GLY A 73 -11.41 9.29 -2.96
CA GLY A 73 -12.68 8.96 -3.63
C GLY A 73 -12.61 8.80 -5.15
N GLY A 74 -11.43 8.95 -5.77
CA GLY A 74 -11.28 8.83 -7.22
C GLY A 74 -11.76 7.46 -7.77
N PRO A 75 -12.32 7.42 -9.00
CA PRO A 75 -12.94 6.22 -9.58
C PRO A 75 -11.99 5.02 -9.71
N ALA A 76 -10.68 5.25 -9.78
CA ALA A 76 -9.66 4.21 -9.90
C ALA A 76 -9.38 3.43 -8.61
N ILE A 77 -9.73 3.93 -7.43
CA ILE A 77 -9.26 3.39 -6.12
C ILE A 77 -10.42 2.78 -5.29
N LYS A 78 -11.65 2.76 -5.83
CA LYS A 78 -12.87 2.27 -5.14
C LYS A 78 -12.70 0.89 -4.47
N LEU A 79 -11.95 -0.03 -5.09
CA LEU A 79 -11.73 -1.39 -4.58
C LEU A 79 -10.73 -1.44 -3.41
N PHE A 80 -9.70 -0.59 -3.41
CA PHE A 80 -8.63 -0.57 -2.39
C PHE A 80 -8.90 0.41 -1.24
N ARG A 81 -9.94 1.23 -1.38
CA ARG A 81 -10.36 2.27 -0.43
C ARG A 81 -10.53 1.79 1.02
N PRO A 82 -11.19 0.66 1.33
CA PRO A 82 -11.35 0.19 2.71
C PRO A 82 -10.05 -0.34 3.30
N TRP A 83 -9.16 -0.88 2.46
CA TRP A 83 -7.87 -1.43 2.89
C TRP A 83 -6.87 -0.31 3.18
N LEU A 84 -6.72 0.65 2.28
CA LEU A 84 -5.81 1.77 2.46
C LEU A 84 -6.17 2.61 3.68
N PHE A 85 -7.47 2.80 3.93
CA PHE A 85 -7.94 3.51 5.11
C PHE A 85 -7.77 2.70 6.40
N ALA A 86 -7.98 1.39 6.37
CA ALA A 86 -7.68 0.52 7.51
C ALA A 86 -6.17 0.57 7.87
N VAL A 87 -5.29 0.60 6.88
CA VAL A 87 -3.84 0.74 7.08
C VAL A 87 -3.49 2.12 7.66
N LEU A 88 -4.07 3.20 7.13
CA LEU A 88 -3.88 4.56 7.66
C LEU A 88 -4.35 4.66 9.13
N LEU A 89 -5.53 4.11 9.43
CA LEU A 89 -6.11 4.13 10.77
C LEU A 89 -5.27 3.31 11.78
N THR A 90 -4.85 2.11 11.37
CA THR A 90 -3.99 1.24 12.18
C THR A 90 -2.65 1.89 12.49
N ASN A 91 -2.10 2.65 11.55
CA ASN A 91 -0.83 3.34 11.74
C ASN A 91 -0.98 4.62 12.57
N ALA A 92 -2.14 5.27 12.54
CA ALA A 92 -2.44 6.45 13.35
C ALA A 92 -2.76 6.09 14.82
N ASN A 93 -3.49 5.00 15.05
CA ASN A 93 -3.79 4.47 16.38
C ASN A 93 -3.40 2.98 16.44
N PRO A 94 -2.24 2.63 17.04
CA PRO A 94 -1.79 1.24 17.11
C PRO A 94 -2.78 0.33 17.85
N PHE A 95 -3.57 0.88 18.78
CA PHE A 95 -4.60 0.14 19.51
C PHE A 95 -5.77 -0.26 18.60
N SER A 96 -6.18 0.60 17.67
CA SER A 96 -7.20 0.28 16.67
C SER A 96 -6.75 -0.83 15.71
N GLY A 97 -5.44 -1.02 15.54
CA GLY A 97 -4.87 -2.13 14.75
C GLY A 97 -5.12 -3.51 15.36
N SER A 98 -5.15 -3.60 16.69
CA SER A 98 -5.31 -4.87 17.40
C SER A 98 -6.68 -5.52 17.13
N ILE A 99 -7.72 -4.70 16.99
CA ILE A 99 -9.12 -5.12 16.84
C ILE A 99 -9.57 -5.26 15.37
N HIS A 100 -8.70 -4.98 14.38
CA HIS A 100 -8.99 -5.12 12.95
C HIS A 100 -10.31 -4.45 12.51
N VAL A 101 -10.43 -3.15 12.79
CA VAL A 101 -11.56 -2.33 12.32
C VAL A 101 -11.43 -2.02 10.83
N ARG A 102 -12.53 -2.14 10.10
CA ARG A 102 -12.65 -1.65 8.73
C ARG A 102 -13.68 -0.54 8.66
N ILE A 103 -13.28 0.66 8.27
CA ILE A 103 -14.22 1.79 8.13
C ILE A 103 -14.78 1.79 6.71
N THR A 104 -16.10 1.87 6.60
CA THR A 104 -16.85 1.73 5.35
C THR A 104 -17.31 3.09 4.84
N THR A 105 -17.80 3.93 5.76
CA THR A 105 -18.32 5.26 5.46
C THR A 105 -17.76 6.25 6.46
N LEU A 106 -17.25 7.36 5.95
CA LEU A 106 -16.92 8.54 6.72
C LEU A 106 -17.57 9.73 6.03
N THR A 107 -18.46 10.40 6.74
CA THR A 107 -19.13 11.64 6.33
C THR A 107 -19.01 12.65 7.46
N LYS A 108 -19.26 13.92 7.19
CA LYS A 108 -19.21 14.96 8.23
C LYS A 108 -20.21 14.62 9.36
N GLY A 109 -19.69 14.38 10.55
CA GLY A 109 -20.47 14.04 11.75
C GLY A 109 -20.93 12.59 11.87
N SER A 110 -20.57 11.72 10.92
CA SER A 110 -20.95 10.30 11.00
C SER A 110 -19.86 9.40 10.42
N CYS A 111 -19.57 8.32 11.12
CA CYS A 111 -18.62 7.30 10.73
C CYS A 111 -19.27 5.93 10.95
N SER A 112 -19.09 5.01 10.02
CA SER A 112 -19.51 3.62 10.21
C SER A 112 -18.43 2.67 9.72
N GLY A 113 -18.29 1.57 10.43
CA GLY A 113 -17.32 0.53 10.13
C GLY A 113 -17.81 -0.84 10.55
N PHE A 114 -17.05 -1.85 10.16
CA PHE A 114 -17.23 -3.23 10.54
C PHE A 114 -16.08 -3.66 11.44
N LEU A 115 -16.44 -4.39 12.50
CA LEU A 115 -15.50 -5.12 13.33
C LEU A 115 -15.48 -6.57 12.86
N LYS A 116 -14.32 -7.07 12.40
CA LYS A 116 -14.20 -8.46 11.97
C LYS A 116 -14.10 -9.37 13.19
N ASP A 117 -14.99 -10.34 13.31
CA ASP A 117 -14.88 -11.37 14.34
C ASP A 117 -13.63 -12.24 14.13
N GLN A 118 -12.78 -12.30 15.16
CA GLN A 118 -11.54 -13.07 15.17
C GLN A 118 -11.29 -13.65 16.56
N ARG A 119 -10.60 -14.79 16.62
CA ARG A 119 -10.30 -15.45 17.88
C ARG A 119 -9.51 -14.59 18.88
N LYS A 120 -8.70 -13.64 18.39
CA LYS A 120 -7.93 -12.69 19.21
C LYS A 120 -8.80 -11.68 19.98
N ILE A 121 -10.00 -11.39 19.48
CA ILE A 121 -10.92 -10.39 20.08
C ILE A 121 -12.11 -11.06 20.78
N ARG A 122 -12.10 -12.39 20.91
CA ARG A 122 -13.17 -13.13 21.58
C ARG A 122 -12.87 -13.25 23.08
N ASN A 123 -13.94 -13.19 23.85
CA ASN A 123 -13.95 -13.50 25.27
C ASN A 123 -13.95 -15.04 25.46
N PRO A 124 -13.49 -15.58 26.62
CA PRO A 124 -13.72 -16.97 27.03
C PRO A 124 -15.12 -17.56 26.76
N PHE A 125 -16.17 -16.73 26.73
CA PHE A 125 -17.54 -17.16 26.43
C PHE A 125 -17.89 -17.17 24.93
N SER A 126 -16.90 -17.22 24.04
CA SER A 126 -17.05 -17.26 22.58
C SER A 126 -17.75 -16.05 21.91
N SER A 127 -18.03 -15.00 22.67
CA SER A 127 -18.54 -13.70 22.19
C SER A 127 -17.40 -12.70 21.93
N ILE A 128 -17.70 -11.57 21.28
CA ILE A 128 -16.73 -10.47 21.11
C ILE A 128 -16.46 -9.85 22.49
N HIS A 129 -15.19 -9.64 22.80
CA HIS A 129 -14.76 -9.03 24.06
C HIS A 129 -15.31 -7.61 24.19
N ALA A 130 -15.89 -7.26 25.35
CA ALA A 130 -16.45 -5.95 25.60
C ALA A 130 -15.41 -4.83 25.36
N GLY A 131 -14.15 -5.04 25.76
CA GLY A 131 -13.06 -4.10 25.47
C GLY A 131 -12.84 -3.85 23.98
N ALA A 132 -13.01 -4.86 23.11
CA ALA A 132 -12.90 -4.67 21.66
C ALA A 132 -14.05 -3.81 21.11
N LEU A 133 -15.26 -3.97 21.65
CA LEU A 133 -16.41 -3.12 21.32
C LEU A 133 -16.21 -1.67 21.79
N VAL A 134 -15.64 -1.48 22.99
CA VAL A 134 -15.31 -0.16 23.53
C VAL A 134 -14.30 0.56 22.64
N THR A 135 -13.18 -0.09 22.29
CA THR A 135 -12.18 0.49 21.39
C THR A 135 -12.73 0.75 20.00
N PHE A 136 -13.61 -0.12 19.50
CA PHE A 136 -14.30 0.10 18.22
C PHE A 136 -15.18 1.35 18.26
N ALA A 137 -16.03 1.48 19.29
CA ALA A 137 -16.90 2.63 19.49
C ALA A 137 -16.13 3.93 19.70
N GLU A 138 -15.05 3.90 20.50
CA GLU A 138 -14.14 5.03 20.68
C GLU A 138 -13.53 5.49 19.35
N THR A 139 -13.08 4.54 18.52
CA THR A 139 -12.43 4.86 17.24
C THR A 139 -13.43 5.47 16.26
N ILE A 140 -14.62 4.87 16.12
CA ILE A 140 -15.68 5.36 15.23
C ILE A 140 -16.21 6.72 15.70
N GLY A 141 -16.50 6.86 17.00
CA GLY A 141 -16.98 8.10 17.59
C GLY A 141 -15.95 9.23 17.54
N GLY A 142 -14.68 8.92 17.84
CA GLY A 142 -13.58 9.86 17.73
C GLY A 142 -13.39 10.35 16.29
N LEU A 143 -13.48 9.47 15.30
CA LEU A 143 -13.37 9.86 13.90
C LEU A 143 -14.58 10.68 13.42
N ALA A 144 -15.79 10.33 13.86
CA ALA A 144 -17.00 11.12 13.60
C ALA A 144 -16.90 12.51 14.23
N ALA A 145 -16.39 12.63 15.46
CA ALA A 145 -16.17 13.92 16.11
C ALA A 145 -15.10 14.75 15.38
N ILE A 146 -13.92 14.19 15.10
CA ILE A 146 -12.85 14.90 14.37
C ILE A 146 -13.32 15.34 12.98
N SER A 147 -14.27 14.62 12.38
CA SER A 147 -14.85 15.02 11.09
C SER A 147 -15.68 16.31 11.15
N THR A 148 -16.17 16.74 12.31
CA THR A 148 -16.90 18.01 12.44
C THR A 148 -16.01 19.18 12.85
N LEU A 149 -14.85 18.89 13.46
CA LEU A 149 -13.90 19.89 13.95
C LEU A 149 -13.08 20.53 12.82
N ASN A 150 -12.58 21.74 13.06
CA ASN A 150 -11.62 22.39 12.16
C ASN A 150 -10.21 21.80 12.34
N ILE A 151 -9.36 21.99 11.33
CA ILE A 151 -7.99 21.42 11.23
C ILE A 151 -7.09 21.80 12.43
N LYS A 152 -7.41 22.89 13.14
CA LYS A 152 -6.65 23.39 14.29
C LYS A 152 -7.17 22.89 15.64
N ASP A 153 -8.38 22.34 15.67
CA ASP A 153 -9.02 21.96 16.93
C ASP A 153 -8.62 20.53 17.32
N ARG A 154 -8.51 20.29 18.63
CA ARG A 154 -8.15 18.96 19.17
C ARG A 154 -9.34 18.40 19.93
N ALA A 155 -9.79 17.21 19.53
CA ALA A 155 -10.73 16.42 20.30
C ALA A 155 -9.97 15.41 21.17
N ILE A 156 -10.38 15.29 22.43
CA ILE A 156 -9.94 14.25 23.35
C ILE A 156 -11.21 13.61 23.94
N LEU A 157 -11.27 12.29 23.95
CA LEU A 157 -12.36 11.56 24.57
C LEU A 157 -12.27 11.73 26.10
N ILE A 158 -13.34 12.22 26.73
CA ILE A 158 -13.38 12.45 28.19
C ILE A 158 -14.13 11.32 28.90
N SER A 159 -15.21 10.82 28.29
CA SER A 159 -16.03 9.74 28.85
C SER A 159 -16.70 8.95 27.74
N LEU A 160 -16.82 7.63 27.95
CA LEU A 160 -17.50 6.71 27.05
C LEU A 160 -18.32 5.72 27.89
N LYS A 161 -19.63 5.69 27.66
CA LYS A 161 -20.55 4.76 28.28
C LYS A 161 -21.07 3.78 27.23
N ILE A 162 -20.94 2.49 27.50
CA ILE A 162 -21.40 1.42 26.62
C ILE A 162 -22.18 0.40 27.45
N ASP A 163 -23.38 0.10 26.98
CA ASP A 163 -24.22 -0.94 27.53
C ASP A 163 -24.16 -2.15 26.57
N VAL A 164 -23.58 -3.26 27.03
CA VAL A 164 -23.44 -4.48 26.23
C VAL A 164 -24.58 -5.42 26.59
N CYS A 165 -25.47 -5.67 25.65
CA CYS A 165 -26.52 -6.67 25.81
C CYS A 165 -25.99 -8.02 25.32
N LEU A 166 -25.65 -8.92 26.25
CA LEU A 166 -25.24 -10.28 25.91
C LEU A 166 -26.51 -11.13 25.74
N HIS A 167 -26.99 -11.27 24.52
CA HIS A 167 -28.09 -12.20 24.23
C HIS A 167 -27.50 -13.62 24.16
N THR A 168 -27.57 -14.36 25.26
CA THR A 168 -27.35 -15.81 25.25
C THR A 168 -28.45 -16.45 24.40
N LEU A 169 -28.07 -17.05 23.26
CA LEU A 169 -28.89 -18.01 22.52
C LEU A 169 -28.66 -19.41 23.07
#